data_AF-A0A1M3D554-F1
#
_entry.id   AF-A0A1M3D554-F1
#
_cell.length_a   1.000
_cell.length_b   1.000
_cell.length_c   1.000
_cell.angle_alpha   90.00
_cell.angle_beta   90.00
_cell.angle_gamma   90.00
#
_symmetry.space_group_name_H-M   'P 1'
#
loop_
_entity.id
_entity.type
_entity.pdbx_description
1 polymer ?
#
loop_
_entity_poly.entity_id
_entity_poly.type
_entity_poly.pdbx_seq_one_letter_code
_entity_poly.pdbx_strand_id
1 'polypeptide(L)'
;MATNTLNTRMKQRIDTASNWSSTNPVLNKGEIGLVFSGNNSVMRKKIGDGVTAWNSLIYQDEIANINGLQAALLGKEPLFTKNTAFNKNFGSTAGTVCEGNDARLSNARTPTAHTHTKANITDFPTSLPASDVYS
;
A
#
# COMPACT_ATOMS: atom_id res chain seq x y z
N MET A 1 -22.70 34.16 49.98
CA MET A 1 -21.54 33.24 49.97
C MET A 1 -20.43 33.93 49.20
N ALA A 2 -19.26 34.13 49.81
CA ALA A 2 -18.13 34.78 49.12
C ALA A 2 -17.42 33.76 48.23
N THR A 3 -17.15 34.13 46.98
CA THR A 3 -16.42 33.30 46.03
C THR A 3 -14.93 33.40 46.31
N ASN A 4 -14.32 32.31 46.79
CA ASN A 4 -12.87 32.23 46.95
C ASN A 4 -12.26 31.61 45.69
N THR A 5 -11.37 32.35 45.03
CA THR A 5 -10.64 31.87 43.85
C THR A 5 -9.35 31.18 44.28
N LEU A 6 -9.22 29.89 43.95
CA LEU A 6 -8.01 29.10 44.17
C LEU A 6 -7.31 28.85 42.83
N ASN A 7 -6.09 29.38 42.71
CA ASN A 7 -5.25 29.12 41.54
C ASN A 7 -4.51 27.79 41.73
N THR A 8 -4.90 26.77 40.96
CA THR A 8 -4.21 25.48 40.93
C THR A 8 -3.60 25.22 39.55
N ARG A 9 -2.49 24.47 39.52
CA ARG A 9 -1.90 23.95 38.28
C ARG A 9 -1.95 22.43 38.31
N MET A 10 -2.60 21.83 37.32
CA MET A 10 -2.54 20.38 37.12
C MET A 10 -1.16 20.02 36.54
N LYS A 11 -0.49 19.05 37.17
CA LYS A 11 0.77 18.47 36.67
C LYS A 11 0.50 17.03 36.26
N GLN A 12 1.02 16.63 35.10
CA GLN A 12 1.09 15.23 34.70
C GLN A 12 2.40 14.62 35.21
N ARG A 13 2.45 13.30 35.37
CA ARG A 13 3.72 12.63 35.70
C ARG A 13 4.55 12.51 34.43
N ILE A 14 5.79 12.96 34.51
CA ILE A 14 6.73 13.00 33.40
C ILE A 14 8.07 12.47 33.87
N ASP A 15 8.66 11.55 33.12
CA ASP A 15 9.99 11.00 33.42
C ASP A 15 10.66 10.43 32.16
N THR A 16 11.91 9.98 32.30
CA THR A 16 12.66 9.28 31.26
C THR A 16 12.16 7.84 31.08
N ALA A 17 12.36 7.29 29.88
CA ALA A 17 11.99 5.90 29.59
C ALA A 17 12.68 4.89 30.53
N SER A 18 13.91 5.16 30.97
CA SER A 18 14.65 4.30 31.90
C SER A 18 13.99 4.28 33.28
N ASN A 19 13.70 5.46 33.84
CA ASN A 19 13.09 5.58 35.16
C ASN A 19 11.68 5.00 35.21
N TRP A 20 10.87 5.24 34.18
CA TRP A 20 9.55 4.64 34.06
C TRP A 20 9.62 3.10 33.98
N SER A 21 10.57 2.57 33.20
CA SER A 21 10.69 1.11 33.03
C SER A 21 11.21 0.40 34.28
N SER A 22 12.12 1.05 35.00
CA SER A 22 12.69 0.55 36.26
C SER A 22 11.67 0.58 37.40
N THR A 23 10.96 1.70 37.54
CA THR A 23 9.92 1.85 38.58
C THR A 23 8.70 0.98 38.28
N ASN A 24 8.37 0.84 36.99
CA ASN A 24 7.23 0.07 36.46
C ASN A 24 5.91 0.25 37.25
N PRO A 25 5.44 1.48 37.51
CA PRO A 25 4.28 1.70 38.37
C PRO A 25 2.97 1.33 37.65
N VAL A 26 1.96 0.95 38.43
CA VAL A 26 0.56 0.94 37.97
C VAL A 26 0.02 2.37 38.07
N LEU A 27 -0.44 2.92 36.95
CA LEU A 27 -1.06 4.25 36.91
C LEU A 27 -2.55 4.12 37.19
N ASN A 28 -3.12 5.09 37.91
CA ASN A 28 -4.56 5.11 38.16
C ASN A 28 -5.34 5.15 36.84
N LYS A 29 -6.58 4.68 36.86
CA LYS A 29 -7.44 4.72 35.67
C LYS A 29 -7.60 6.17 35.17
N GLY A 30 -7.22 6.41 33.92
CA GLY A 30 -7.23 7.72 33.28
C GLY A 30 -6.03 8.62 33.58
N GLU A 31 -5.09 8.21 34.44
CA GLU A 31 -3.86 8.94 34.71
C GLU A 31 -2.94 8.92 33.49
N ILE A 32 -2.48 10.09 33.05
CA ILE A 32 -1.59 10.22 31.90
C ILE A 32 -0.14 10.19 32.40
N GLY A 33 0.60 9.17 31.97
CA GLY A 33 2.04 9.11 32.11
C GLY A 33 2.72 9.57 30.83
N LEU A 34 3.53 10.62 30.92
CA LEU A 34 4.31 11.16 29.82
C LEU A 34 5.75 10.65 29.92
N VAL A 35 6.31 10.20 28.81
CA VAL A 35 7.67 9.68 28.75
C VAL A 35 8.51 10.43 27.74
N PHE A 36 9.70 10.85 28.16
CA PHE A 36 10.77 11.23 27.25
C PHE A 36 11.46 9.95 26.77
N SER A 37 11.22 9.56 25.52
CA SER A 37 11.93 8.43 24.92
C SER A 37 13.38 8.84 24.71
N GLY A 38 14.33 8.13 25.33
CA GLY A 38 15.75 8.50 25.31
C GLY A 38 16.38 8.57 23.91
N ASN A 39 15.70 8.04 22.89
CA ASN A 39 16.22 7.97 21.52
C ASN A 39 15.54 8.91 20.53
N ASN A 40 14.48 9.62 20.92
CA ASN A 40 13.82 10.59 20.06
C ASN A 40 13.17 11.64 20.95
N SER A 41 13.40 12.92 20.67
CA SER A 41 12.85 14.10 21.35
C SER A 41 11.31 14.21 21.33
N VAL A 42 10.61 13.09 21.17
CA VAL A 42 9.17 12.92 21.12
C VAL A 42 8.70 12.51 22.51
N MET A 43 7.86 13.35 23.10
CA MET A 43 7.06 12.95 24.26
C MET A 43 5.99 11.97 23.83
N ARG A 44 6.04 10.76 24.36
CA ARG A 44 4.97 9.75 24.18
C ARG A 44 4.14 9.65 25.44
N LYS A 45 2.96 9.04 25.33
CA LYS A 45 2.06 8.87 26.47
C LYS A 45 1.48 7.46 26.56
N LYS A 46 1.34 7.01 27.79
CA LYS A 46 0.48 5.88 28.16
C LYS A 46 -0.59 6.39 29.12
N ILE A 47 -1.76 5.77 29.09
CA ILE A 47 -2.87 6.11 29.99
C ILE A 47 -3.09 4.91 30.90
N GLY A 48 -3.15 5.14 32.21
CA GLY A 48 -3.41 4.10 33.19
C GLY A 48 -4.82 3.54 33.07
N ASP A 49 -4.96 2.25 33.33
CA ASP A 49 -6.24 1.55 33.48
C ASP A 49 -6.54 1.21 34.96
N GLY A 50 -5.61 1.53 35.87
CA GLY A 50 -5.70 1.23 37.30
C GLY A 50 -5.19 -0.16 37.70
N VAL A 51 -4.70 -0.98 36.76
CA VAL A 51 -4.33 -2.38 37.01
C VAL A 51 -3.01 -2.77 36.34
N THR A 52 -2.80 -2.36 35.10
CA THR A 52 -1.65 -2.73 34.28
C THR A 52 -0.44 -1.87 34.63
N ALA A 53 0.69 -2.52 34.85
CA ALA A 53 1.96 -1.84 35.10
C ALA A 53 2.48 -1.14 33.83
N TRP A 54 3.23 -0.04 34.01
CA TRP A 54 3.75 0.81 32.92
C TRP A 54 4.38 0.05 31.75
N ASN A 55 5.19 -0.98 32.02
CA ASN A 55 5.89 -1.77 31.01
C ASN A 55 4.92 -2.53 30.10
N SER A 56 3.72 -2.86 30.59
CA SER A 56 2.67 -3.56 29.86
C SER A 56 1.57 -2.64 29.33
N LEU A 57 1.49 -1.38 29.79
CA LEU A 57 0.55 -0.40 29.24
C LEU A 57 0.90 -0.08 27.77
N ILE A 58 -0.14 0.19 26.98
CA ILE A 58 0.00 0.51 25.56
C ILE A 58 0.26 2.00 25.34
N TYR A 59 1.11 2.30 24.36
CA TYR A 59 1.28 3.66 23.87
C TYR A 59 0.09 4.08 23.02
N GLN A 60 -0.46 5.26 23.30
CA GLN A 60 -1.66 5.75 22.62
C GLN A 60 -1.37 6.29 21.21
N ASP A 61 -0.11 6.56 20.90
CA ASP A 61 0.38 7.11 19.65
C ASP A 61 0.87 6.04 18.65
N GLU A 62 0.85 4.75 19.03
CA GLU A 62 1.16 3.67 18.09
C GLU A 62 0.03 3.52 17.06
N ILE A 63 0.39 3.36 15.79
CA ILE A 63 -0.58 3.25 14.68
C ILE A 63 -1.62 2.16 14.95
N ALA A 64 -1.21 1.03 15.52
CA ALA A 64 -2.09 -0.07 15.89
C ALA A 64 -3.13 0.31 16.97
N ASN A 65 -2.84 1.31 17.79
CA ASN A 65 -3.66 1.75 18.91
C ASN A 65 -4.47 3.02 18.60
N ILE A 66 -4.24 3.67 17.45
CA ILE A 66 -5.05 4.80 17.00
C ILE A 66 -6.20 4.29 16.14
N ASN A 67 -7.43 4.49 16.63
CA ASN A 67 -8.65 4.09 15.94
C ASN A 67 -8.73 4.69 14.51
N GLY A 68 -9.11 3.88 13.52
CA GLY A 68 -9.30 4.29 12.13
C GLY A 68 -8.02 4.37 11.28
N LEU A 69 -6.87 4.72 11.85
CA LEU A 69 -5.61 4.82 11.09
C LEU A 69 -5.09 3.46 10.63
N GLN A 70 -5.18 2.43 11.49
CA GLN A 70 -4.73 1.08 11.13
C GLN A 70 -5.53 0.53 9.95
N ALA A 71 -6.85 0.66 9.98
CA ALA A 71 -7.72 0.22 8.88
C ALA A 71 -7.45 1.00 7.59
N ALA A 72 -7.26 2.32 7.69
CA ALA A 72 -6.91 3.16 6.55
C ALA A 72 -5.56 2.79 5.93
N LEU A 73 -4.57 2.38 6.74
CA LEU A 73 -3.26 1.94 6.25
C LEU A 73 -3.32 0.54 5.62
N LEU A 74 -4.01 -0.41 6.26
CA LEU A 74 -4.18 -1.77 5.74
C LEU A 74 -4.91 -1.82 4.38
N GLY A 75 -5.80 -0.86 4.13
CA GLY A 75 -6.52 -0.74 2.86
C GLY A 75 -5.76 -0.04 1.73
N LYS A 76 -4.52 0.43 1.95
CA LYS A 76 -3.73 1.12 0.92
C LYS A 76 -2.75 0.13 0.28
N GLU A 77 -2.93 -0.10 -1.01
CA GLU A 77 -1.87 -0.66 -1.86
C GLU A 77 -0.64 0.25 -1.84
N PRO A 78 0.60 -0.30 -1.94
CA PRO A 78 1.80 0.50 -2.10
C PRO A 78 1.65 1.53 -3.24
N LEU A 79 2.15 2.75 -3.04
CA LEU A 79 2.09 3.81 -4.06
C LEU A 79 3.06 3.48 -5.20
N PHE A 80 2.53 3.16 -6.37
CA PHE A 80 3.29 3.07 -7.63
C PHE A 80 2.51 3.75 -8.77
N THR A 81 3.22 4.20 -9.80
CA THR A 81 2.60 4.79 -11.00
C THR A 81 1.81 3.73 -11.74
N LYS A 82 0.48 3.78 -11.63
CA LYS A 82 -0.42 2.81 -12.26
C LYS A 82 -0.49 3.08 -13.76
N ASN A 83 0.13 2.22 -14.57
CA ASN A 83 -0.23 2.15 -15.99
C ASN A 83 -1.69 1.65 -16.11
N THR A 84 -2.33 1.88 -17.26
CA THR A 84 -3.75 1.58 -17.50
C THR A 84 -4.16 0.10 -17.35
N ALA A 85 -3.21 -0.82 -17.17
CA ALA A 85 -3.46 -2.25 -17.01
C ALA A 85 -3.66 -2.69 -15.54
N PHE A 86 -3.25 -1.87 -14.57
CA PHE A 86 -3.43 -2.24 -13.16
C PHE A 86 -4.90 -2.07 -12.76
N ASN A 87 -5.49 -3.08 -12.09
CA ASN A 87 -6.88 -3.07 -11.62
C ASN A 87 -7.97 -3.08 -12.73
N LYS A 88 -7.65 -3.55 -13.95
CA LYS A 88 -8.67 -3.92 -14.93
C LYS A 88 -9.10 -5.37 -14.70
N ASN A 89 -10.39 -5.66 -14.84
CA ASN A 89 -10.89 -7.04 -14.81
C ASN A 89 -10.34 -7.84 -15.99
N PHE A 90 -10.10 -9.14 -15.81
CA PHE A 90 -9.86 -10.05 -16.92
C PHE A 90 -11.14 -10.22 -17.75
N GLY A 91 -10.99 -10.30 -19.07
CA GLY A 91 -12.13 -10.50 -19.96
C GLY A 91 -11.87 -10.16 -21.43
N SER A 92 -12.93 -10.24 -22.23
CA SER A 92 -12.89 -10.07 -23.69
C SER A 92 -13.54 -8.78 -24.21
N THR A 93 -14.10 -7.94 -23.34
CA THR A 93 -14.79 -6.70 -23.70
C THR A 93 -13.85 -5.49 -23.69
N ALA A 94 -14.28 -4.35 -24.25
CA ALA A 94 -13.53 -3.10 -24.13
C ALA A 94 -13.30 -2.74 -22.65
N GLY A 95 -12.08 -2.37 -22.29
CA GLY A 95 -11.71 -2.00 -20.92
C GLY A 95 -11.26 -3.15 -20.02
N THR A 96 -11.29 -4.41 -20.49
CA THR A 96 -10.72 -5.57 -19.77
C THR A 96 -9.33 -5.95 -20.31
N VAL A 97 -8.60 -6.77 -19.56
CA VAL A 97 -7.31 -7.34 -19.96
C VAL A 97 -7.47 -8.80 -20.40
N CYS A 98 -6.80 -9.18 -21.49
CA CYS A 98 -6.69 -10.56 -21.94
C CYS A 98 -5.68 -11.31 -21.05
N GLU A 99 -6.06 -12.44 -20.48
CA GLU A 99 -5.15 -13.30 -19.70
C GLU A 99 -4.34 -14.24 -20.62
N GLY A 100 -3.19 -14.74 -20.15
CA GLY A 100 -2.26 -15.50 -20.98
C GLY A 100 -2.80 -16.84 -21.49
N ASN A 101 -3.71 -17.46 -20.75
CA ASN A 101 -4.45 -18.67 -21.10
C ASN A 101 -5.81 -18.38 -21.76
N ASP A 102 -6.09 -17.13 -22.13
CA ASP A 102 -7.31 -16.75 -22.85
C ASP A 102 -7.35 -17.50 -24.20
N ALA A 103 -8.48 -18.14 -24.50
CA ALA A 103 -8.68 -18.94 -25.70
C ALA A 103 -8.42 -18.16 -27.00
N ARG A 104 -8.54 -16.82 -26.98
CA ARG A 104 -8.19 -15.96 -28.13
C ARG A 104 -6.69 -15.94 -28.43
N LEU A 105 -5.83 -16.33 -27.49
CA LEU A 105 -4.37 -16.45 -27.71
C LEU A 105 -3.96 -17.87 -28.12
N SER A 106 -4.89 -18.83 -28.12
CA SER A 106 -4.62 -20.18 -28.61
C SER A 106 -4.68 -20.19 -30.15
N ASN A 107 -3.56 -20.53 -30.77
CA ASN A 107 -3.25 -20.32 -32.20
C ASN A 107 -3.96 -21.25 -33.19
N ALA A 108 -5.26 -21.48 -33.04
CA ALA A 108 -6.08 -22.10 -34.08
C ALA A 108 -7.00 -21.04 -34.74
N ARG A 109 -6.45 -19.89 -35.16
CA ARG A 109 -7.16 -18.99 -36.06
C ARG A 109 -6.78 -19.32 -37.50
N THR A 110 -7.72 -19.81 -38.28
CA THR A 110 -7.57 -19.87 -39.74
C THR A 110 -7.27 -18.45 -40.24
N PRO A 111 -6.15 -18.22 -40.93
CA PRO A 111 -5.87 -16.91 -41.51
C PRO A 111 -7.06 -16.46 -42.37
N THR A 112 -7.46 -15.19 -42.26
CA THR A 112 -8.44 -14.64 -43.19
C THR A 112 -7.91 -14.84 -44.61
N ALA A 113 -8.78 -15.35 -45.49
CA ALA A 113 -8.44 -15.51 -46.90
C ALA A 113 -7.92 -14.17 -47.43
N HIS A 114 -6.70 -14.20 -47.97
CA HIS A 114 -6.07 -13.03 -48.57
C HIS A 114 -5.46 -13.45 -49.89
N THR A 115 -5.56 -12.57 -50.87
CA THR A 115 -5.00 -12.77 -52.21
C THR A 115 -3.82 -11.84 -52.39
N HIS A 116 -2.68 -12.37 -52.82
CA HIS A 116 -1.56 -11.57 -53.30
C HIS A 116 -1.64 -11.49 -54.83
N THR A 117 -1.62 -10.28 -55.37
CA THR A 117 -1.49 -10.07 -56.81
C THR A 117 -0.01 -9.96 -57.19
N LYS A 118 0.31 -10.16 -58.48
CA LYS A 118 1.68 -9.89 -59.00
C LYS A 118 2.16 -8.49 -58.63
N ALA A 119 1.26 -7.50 -58.63
CA ALA A 119 1.58 -6.12 -58.28
C ALA A 119 2.04 -5.94 -56.81
N ASN A 120 1.78 -6.92 -55.93
CA ASN A 120 2.25 -6.89 -54.55
C ASN A 120 3.68 -7.43 -54.38
N ILE A 121 4.28 -8.00 -55.44
CA ILE A 121 5.63 -8.57 -55.42
C ILE A 121 6.56 -7.58 -56.13
N THR A 122 7.27 -6.77 -55.34
CA THR A 122 8.10 -5.66 -55.84
C THR A 122 9.40 -6.11 -56.51
N ASP A 123 9.84 -7.33 -56.21
CA ASP A 123 11.06 -7.96 -56.73
C ASP A 123 10.77 -9.02 -57.80
N PHE A 124 9.54 -9.08 -58.31
CA PHE A 124 9.20 -10.01 -59.37
C PHE A 124 9.98 -9.65 -60.65
N PRO A 125 10.77 -10.58 -61.22
CA PRO A 125 11.58 -10.28 -62.39
C PRO A 125 10.70 -9.90 -63.59
N THR A 126 11.14 -8.90 -64.37
CA THR A 126 10.39 -8.41 -65.54
C THR A 126 10.31 -9.45 -66.66
N SER A 127 11.22 -10.41 -66.68
CA SER A 127 11.15 -11.62 -67.49
C SER A 127 11.56 -12.84 -66.67
N LEU A 128 10.83 -13.94 -66.82
CA LEU A 128 11.34 -15.25 -66.40
C LEU A 128 12.31 -15.73 -67.49
N PRO A 129 13.52 -16.20 -67.16
CA PRO A 129 14.34 -16.86 -68.16
C PRO A 129 13.53 -18.02 -68.74
N ALA A 130 13.35 -18.05 -70.06
CA ALA A 130 12.68 -19.17 -70.69
C ALA A 130 13.51 -20.43 -70.43
N SER A 131 12.96 -21.39 -69.68
CA SER A 131 13.64 -22.67 -69.41
C SER A 131 13.88 -23.51 -70.67
N ASP A 132 13.19 -23.17 -71.76
CA ASP A 132 13.18 -23.98 -72.98
C ASP A 132 14.15 -23.47 -74.05
N VAL A 133 14.96 -22.45 -73.75
CA VAL A 133 16.11 -22.11 -74.61
C VAL A 133 17.32 -22.89 -74.11
N TYR A 134 17.32 -24.20 -74.40
CA TYR A 134 18.58 -24.95 -74.41
C TYR A 134 19.47 -24.33 -75.49
N SER A 135 20.54 -23.65 -75.06
CA SER A 135 21.67 -23.29 -75.92
C SER A 135 22.56 -24.50 -76.17
#